data_AF-A0A895AFT7-F1
#
_entry.id   AF-A0A895AFT7-F1
#
_cell.length_a   1.000
_cell.length_b   1.000
_cell.length_c   1.000
_cell.angle_alpha   90.00
_cell.angle_beta   90.00
_cell.angle_gamma   90.00
#
_symmetry.space_group_name_H-M   'P 1'
#
loop_
_entity.id
_entity.type
_entity.pdbx_description
1 polymer ?
#
loop_
_entity_poly.entity_id
_entity_poly.type
_entity_poly.pdbx_seq_one_letter_code
_entity_poly.pdbx_strand_id
1 'polypeptide(L)'
;MALVDESRLSTSELSEVLDAEGNELHYELRKLKDVGLIVNRRDPTTGTEETYSYYELTELAHTILTEGILEGMKTFASEEAAIEDKYRK
;
A
#
# COMPACT_ATOMS: atom_id res chain seq x y z
N MET A 1 -3.64 -4.95 3.16
CA MET A 1 -2.50 -4.45 2.34
C MET A 1 -1.43 -4.09 3.35
N ALA A 2 -0.20 -4.62 3.26
CA ALA A 2 0.75 -4.64 4.39
C ALA A 2 0.86 -3.31 5.18
N LEU A 3 0.99 -2.16 4.51
CA LEU A 3 1.08 -0.83 5.16
C LEU A 3 -0.27 -0.22 5.62
N VAL A 4 -1.40 -0.80 5.21
CA VAL A 4 -2.73 -0.48 5.75
C VAL A 4 -2.96 -1.25 7.05
N ASP A 5 -2.45 -2.47 7.12
CA ASP A 5 -2.61 -3.37 8.28
C ASP A 5 -1.57 -3.06 9.37
N GLU A 6 -0.34 -2.69 8.96
CA GLU A 6 0.76 -2.26 9.82
C GLU A 6 1.09 -0.78 9.56
N SER A 7 1.18 0.04 10.60
CA SER A 7 1.33 1.51 10.44
C SER A 7 2.66 1.93 9.83
N ARG A 8 3.72 1.13 9.99
CA ARG A 8 5.06 1.39 9.45
C ARG A 8 5.87 0.12 9.28
N LEU A 9 6.58 -0.01 8.17
CA LEU A 9 7.43 -1.16 7.89
C LEU A 9 8.73 -0.75 7.17
N SER A 10 9.84 -1.35 7.54
CA SER A 10 11.12 -1.28 6.81
C SER A 10 11.07 -2.09 5.51
N THR A 11 12.09 -1.93 4.65
CA THR A 11 12.20 -2.71 3.41
C THR A 11 12.27 -4.22 3.69
N SER A 12 13.02 -4.64 4.71
CA SER A 12 13.16 -6.06 5.07
C SER A 12 11.83 -6.63 5.55
N GLU A 13 11.12 -5.92 6.42
CA GLU A 13 9.81 -6.36 6.90
C GLU A 13 8.77 -6.39 5.77
N LEU A 14 8.81 -5.42 4.84
CA LEU A 14 7.96 -5.44 3.64
C LEU A 14 8.28 -6.62 2.73
N SER A 15 9.56 -6.96 2.56
CA SER A 15 9.99 -8.12 1.76
C SER A 15 9.49 -9.42 2.36
N GLU A 16 9.55 -9.56 3.69
CA GLU A 16 9.03 -10.72 4.42
C GLU A 16 7.50 -10.84 4.31
N VAL A 17 6.76 -9.75 4.51
CA VAL A 17 5.29 -9.76 4.47
C VAL A 17 4.75 -9.99 3.04
N LEU A 18 5.46 -9.50 2.03
CA LEU A 18 5.03 -9.57 0.63
C LEU A 18 5.62 -10.76 -0.14
N ASP A 19 6.50 -11.56 0.48
CA ASP A 19 7.26 -12.64 -0.15
C ASP A 19 7.91 -12.18 -1.48
N ALA A 20 8.50 -10.97 -1.46
CA ALA A 20 9.01 -10.29 -2.65
C ALA A 20 10.52 -10.14 -2.61
N GLU A 21 11.20 -10.33 -3.75
CA GLU A 21 12.64 -10.12 -3.85
C GLU A 21 13.00 -8.64 -3.67
N GLY A 22 14.07 -8.35 -2.92
CA GLY A 22 14.42 -6.98 -2.52
C GLY A 22 14.64 -6.00 -3.68
N ASN A 23 15.12 -6.47 -4.84
CA ASN A 23 15.35 -5.61 -6.00
C ASN A 23 14.04 -5.10 -6.63
N GLU A 24 13.02 -5.97 -6.72
CA GLU A 24 11.69 -5.59 -7.21
C GLU A 24 11.01 -4.67 -6.19
N LEU A 25 11.03 -5.03 -4.92
CA LEU A 25 10.43 -4.21 -3.87
C LEU A 25 10.99 -2.77 -3.83
N HIS A 26 12.29 -2.59 -4.04
CA HIS A 26 12.89 -1.25 -4.08
C HIS A 26 12.39 -0.39 -5.24
N TYR A 27 12.15 -0.99 -6.41
CA TYR A 27 11.61 -0.27 -7.56
C TYR A 27 10.17 0.18 -7.29
N GLU A 28 9.39 -0.66 -6.63
CA GLU A 28 7.97 -0.44 -6.34
C GLU A 28 7.82 0.66 -5.30
N LEU A 29 8.61 0.58 -4.23
CA LEU A 29 8.65 1.61 -3.19
C LEU A 29 9.12 2.96 -3.73
N ARG A 30 10.03 2.97 -4.72
CA ARG A 30 10.42 4.21 -5.38
C ARG A 30 9.23 4.82 -6.14
N LYS A 31 8.51 4.03 -6.94
CA LYS A 31 7.33 4.51 -7.67
C LYS A 31 6.28 5.09 -6.73
N LEU A 32 5.94 4.36 -5.67
CA LEU A 32 4.94 4.78 -4.68
C LEU A 32 5.35 6.07 -3.97
N LYS A 33 6.65 6.22 -3.68
CA LYS A 33 7.18 7.47 -3.11
C LYS A 33 7.12 8.61 -4.12
N ASP A 34 7.45 8.37 -5.37
CA ASP A 34 7.47 9.39 -6.43
C ASP A 34 6.07 9.95 -6.71
N VAL A 35 5.01 9.13 -6.54
CA VAL A 35 3.61 9.59 -6.62
C VAL A 35 3.04 10.07 -5.28
N GLY A 36 3.87 10.12 -4.22
CA GLY A 36 3.47 10.65 -2.91
C GLY A 36 2.51 9.76 -2.12
N LEU A 37 2.40 8.47 -2.46
CA LEU A 37 1.56 7.53 -1.72
C LEU A 37 2.23 7.01 -0.45
N ILE A 38 3.56 6.95 -0.43
CA ILE A 38 4.31 6.58 0.77
C ILE A 38 5.41 7.58 1.05
N VAL A 39 5.82 7.65 2.32
CA VAL A 39 6.99 8.41 2.77
C VAL A 39 8.00 7.46 3.40
N ASN A 40 9.29 7.71 3.16
CA ASN A 40 10.37 7.03 3.87
C ASN A 40 10.83 7.92 5.02
N ARG A 41 10.71 7.42 6.24
CA ARG A 41 11.14 8.06 7.48
C ARG A 41 12.38 7.34 7.99
N ARG A 42 13.15 8.05 8.81
CA ARG A 42 14.32 7.53 9.51
C ARG A 42 14.10 7.73 11.00
N ASP A 43 14.27 6.68 11.79
CA ASP A 43 14.34 6.76 13.24
C ASP A 43 15.82 6.85 13.65
N PRO A 44 16.29 8.01 14.13
CA PRO A 44 17.66 8.16 14.61
C PRO A 44 17.89 7.55 16.00
N THR A 45 16.87 7.01 16.67
CA THR A 45 16.91 6.62 18.09
C THR A 45 16.94 5.11 18.35
N THR A 46 17.26 4.29 17.35
CA THR A 46 17.21 2.82 17.48
C THR A 46 18.29 2.20 18.37
N GLY A 47 19.19 2.99 18.94
CA GLY A 47 20.26 2.49 19.82
C GLY A 47 21.34 1.67 19.09
N THR A 48 21.32 1.67 17.75
CA THR A 48 22.25 1.00 16.84
C THR A 48 23.04 2.05 16.04
N GLU A 49 24.25 1.70 15.55
CA GLU A 49 25.01 2.58 14.63
C GLU A 49 24.26 2.82 13.30
N GLU A 50 23.42 1.86 12.88
CA GLU A 50 22.60 2.00 11.67
C GLU A 50 21.27 2.67 11.98
N THR A 51 20.93 3.68 11.16
CA THR A 51 19.65 4.39 11.24
C THR A 51 18.54 3.50 10.68
N TYR A 52 17.54 3.17 11.50
CA TYR A 52 16.37 2.42 11.02
C TYR A 52 15.54 3.28 10.06
N SER A 53 15.29 2.79 8.86
CA SER A 53 14.42 3.45 7.88
C SER A 53 13.15 2.64 7.63
N TYR A 54 12.01 3.30 7.62
CA TYR A 54 10.70 2.68 7.46
C TYR A 54 9.82 3.50 6.53
N TYR A 55 8.83 2.84 5.95
CA TYR A 55 7.82 3.42 5.08
C TYR A 55 6.48 3.51 5.80
N GLU A 56 5.77 4.60 5.56
CA GLU A 56 4.41 4.86 6.04
C GLU A 56 3.55 5.31 4.87
N LEU A 57 2.24 5.00 4.91
CA LEU A 57 1.27 5.61 4.00
C LEU A 57 1.16 7.10 4.28
N THR A 58 0.97 7.89 3.23
CA THR A 58 0.51 9.27 3.40
C THR A 58 -0.98 9.31 3.69
N GLU A 59 -1.47 10.42 4.28
CA GLU A 59 -2.91 10.65 4.43
C GLU A 59 -3.66 10.52 3.09
N LEU A 60 -3.06 11.04 2.00
CA LEU A 60 -3.58 10.90 0.65
C LEU A 60 -3.75 9.43 0.25
N ALA A 61 -2.73 8.59 0.49
CA ALA A 61 -2.82 7.17 0.20
C ALA A 61 -3.86 6.48 1.08
N HIS A 62 -3.96 6.86 2.36
CA HIS A 62 -4.97 6.33 3.26
C HIS A 62 -6.38 6.59 2.72
N THR A 63 -6.68 7.83 2.33
CA THR A 63 -7.96 8.20 1.71
C THR A 63 -8.21 7.44 0.40
N ILE A 64 -7.23 7.37 -0.50
CA ILE A 64 -7.39 6.67 -1.78
C ILE A 64 -7.69 5.17 -1.56
N LEU A 65 -6.94 4.51 -0.68
CA LEU A 65 -7.09 3.06 -0.44
C LEU A 65 -8.39 2.73 0.28
N THR A 66 -8.80 3.54 1.26
CA THR A 66 -9.96 3.25 2.10
C THR A 66 -11.27 3.75 1.54
N GLU A 67 -11.28 4.92 0.90
CA GLU A 67 -12.49 5.52 0.35
C GLU A 67 -12.54 5.34 -1.17
N GLY A 68 -11.47 5.69 -1.88
CA GLY A 68 -11.46 5.65 -3.34
C GLY A 68 -11.61 4.24 -3.92
N ILE A 69 -10.71 3.33 -3.55
CA ILE A 69 -10.70 1.96 -4.09
C ILE A 69 -11.91 1.18 -3.57
N LEU A 70 -12.20 1.24 -2.28
CA LEU A 70 -13.33 0.50 -1.71
C LEU A 70 -14.66 0.91 -2.36
N GLU A 71 -14.90 2.21 -2.52
CA GLU A 71 -16.12 2.69 -3.15
C GLU A 71 -16.16 2.38 -4.65
N GLY A 72 -15.01 2.48 -5.32
CA GLY A 72 -14.86 2.01 -6.70
C GLY A 72 -15.23 0.53 -6.85
N MET A 73 -14.72 -0.34 -5.98
CA MET A 73 -15.03 -1.77 -5.98
C MET A 73 -16.51 -2.06 -5.77
N LYS A 74 -17.17 -1.37 -4.83
CA LYS A 74 -18.63 -1.50 -4.63
C LYS A 74 -19.41 -1.08 -5.88
N THR A 75 -18.97 -0.01 -6.53
CA THR A 75 -19.59 0.49 -7.77
C THR A 75 -19.49 -0.56 -8.86
N PHE A 76 -18.27 -1.07 -9.13
CA PHE A 76 -18.06 -2.10 -10.14
C PHE A 76 -18.82 -3.39 -9.85
N ALA A 77 -18.85 -3.86 -8.60
CA ALA A 77 -19.61 -5.04 -8.22
C ALA A 77 -21.13 -4.86 -8.45
N SER A 78 -21.65 -3.66 -8.20
CA SER A 78 -23.05 -3.32 -8.44
C SER A 78 -23.38 -3.28 -9.94
N GLU A 79 -22.47 -2.72 -10.74
CA GLU A 79 -22.59 -2.72 -12.21
C GLU A 79 -22.53 -4.13 -12.79
N GLU A 80 -21.64 -4.98 -12.31
CA GLU A 80 -21.51 -6.39 -12.74
C GLU A 80 -22.79 -7.18 -12.43
N ALA A 81 -23.34 -7.05 -11.22
CA ALA A 81 -24.61 -7.68 -10.85
C ALA A 81 -25.77 -7.21 -11.73
N ALA A 82 -25.83 -5.91 -12.06
CA ALA A 82 -26.84 -5.35 -12.95
C ALA A 82 -26.72 -5.86 -14.40
N ILE A 83 -25.50 -6.14 -14.85
CA ILE A 83 -25.24 -6.77 -16.15
C ILE A 83 -25.72 -8.23 -16.12
N GLU A 84 -25.38 -8.99 -15.09
CA GLU A 84 -25.76 -10.42 -14.99
C GLU A 84 -27.28 -10.62 -14.99
N ASP A 85 -28.03 -9.78 -14.26
CA ASP A 85 -29.51 -9.80 -14.23
C ASP A 85 -30.13 -9.43 -15.59
N LYS A 86 -29.47 -8.56 -16.37
CA LYS A 86 -29.94 -8.13 -17.70
C LYS A 86 -29.84 -9.24 -18.75
N TYR A 87 -28.89 -10.17 -18.61
CA TYR A 87 -28.67 -11.28 -19.55
C TYR A 87 -29.23 -12.63 -19.07
N ARG A 88 -29.80 -12.71 -17.87
CA ARG A 88 -30.51 -13.90 -17.34
C ARG A 88 -31.97 -13.99 -17.81
N LYS A 89 -32.42 -13.12 -18.72
CA LYS A 89 -33.80 -13.02 -19.20
C LYS A 89 -33.99 -13.53 -20.63
#